data_AF-A0A7W3Y188-F1
#
_entry.id   AF-A0A7W3Y188-F1
#
_cell.length_a   1.000
_cell.length_b   1.000
_cell.length_c   1.000
_cell.angle_alpha   90.00
_cell.angle_beta   90.00
_cell.angle_gamma   90.00
#
_symmetry.space_group_name_H-M   'P 1'
#
loop_
_entity.id
_entity.type
_entity.pdbx_description
1 polymer ?
#
loop_
_entity_poly.entity_id
_entity_poly.type
_entity_poly.pdbx_seq_one_letter_code
_entity_poly.pdbx_strand_id
1 'polypeptide(L)'
;MRIRQAGEGDVAAASAILGEAFEDDPLLCSFVPKGPDRRAHLTRLFAALMRRGVLRHGAVDLAEVPGRGIVGVAVWEGPGRTPGEGWATLRESGSLLRVMGPRGLVTALPVLRDMARRRPRREHWYLDQLGVSAAGRGQG
;
A
#
# COMPACT_ATOMS: atom_id res chain seq x y z
N MET A 1 -7.18 16.97 14.24
CA MET A 1 -6.90 15.72 13.49
C MET A 1 -7.12 14.55 14.44
N ARG A 2 -7.75 13.47 13.97
CA ARG A 2 -8.00 12.24 14.75
C ARG A 2 -7.39 11.06 14.01
N ILE A 3 -6.74 10.16 14.74
CA ILE A 3 -6.31 8.87 14.21
C ILE A 3 -7.34 7.79 14.61
N ARG A 4 -7.72 6.93 13.68
CA ARG A 4 -8.55 5.75 13.96
C ARG A 4 -8.17 4.57 13.08
N GLN A 5 -8.51 3.37 13.52
CA GLN A 5 -8.36 2.16 12.71
C GLN A 5 -9.38 2.15 11.56
N ALA A 6 -8.95 1.63 10.41
CA ALA A 6 -9.79 1.45 9.23
C ALA A 6 -10.65 0.18 9.33
N GLY A 7 -11.87 0.25 8.79
CA GLY A 7 -12.71 -0.91 8.51
C GLY A 7 -12.81 -1.21 7.01
N GLU A 8 -13.60 -2.23 6.65
CA GLU A 8 -13.83 -2.59 5.23
C GLU A 8 -14.42 -1.43 4.41
N GLY A 9 -15.27 -0.60 5.02
CA GLY A 9 -15.88 0.57 4.38
C GLY A 9 -14.88 1.66 4.00
N ASP A 10 -13.71 1.70 4.63
CA ASP A 10 -12.68 2.72 4.40
C ASP A 10 -11.74 2.38 3.25
N VAL A 11 -11.74 1.12 2.79
CA VAL A 11 -10.78 0.62 1.78
C VAL A 11 -10.75 1.49 0.53
N ALA A 12 -11.92 1.92 0.06
CA ALA A 12 -12.01 2.75 -1.15
C ALA A 12 -11.32 4.10 -0.96
N ALA A 13 -11.62 4.80 0.14
CA ALA A 13 -11.04 6.11 0.44
C ALA A 13 -9.53 6.00 0.74
N ALA A 14 -9.14 5.03 1.56
CA ALA A 14 -7.74 4.82 1.92
C ALA A 14 -6.87 4.47 0.70
N SER A 15 -7.38 3.61 -0.19
CA SER A 15 -6.65 3.24 -1.41
C SER A 15 -6.52 4.39 -2.40
N ALA A 16 -7.51 5.29 -2.46
CA ALA A 16 -7.44 6.48 -3.31
C ALA A 16 -6.37 7.47 -2.81
N ILE A 17 -6.21 7.61 -1.49
CA ILE A 17 -5.15 8.43 -0.88
C ILE A 17 -3.78 7.83 -1.17
N LEU A 18 -3.60 6.52 -1.00
CA LEU A 18 -2.33 5.86 -1.33
C LEU A 18 -2.05 5.94 -2.83
N GLY A 19 -3.06 5.79 -3.68
CA GLY A 19 -2.92 5.94 -5.13
C GLY A 19 -2.42 7.32 -5.55
N GLU A 20 -2.88 8.39 -4.88
CA GLU A 20 -2.38 9.75 -5.06
C GLU A 20 -0.98 9.96 -4.47
N ALA A 21 -0.76 9.46 -3.24
CA ALA A 21 0.49 9.67 -2.52
C ALA A 21 1.68 9.00 -3.21
N PHE A 22 1.45 7.84 -3.84
CA PHE A 22 2.47 7.05 -4.51
C PHE A 22 2.47 7.23 -6.04
N GLU A 23 1.70 8.17 -6.58
CA GLU A 23 1.64 8.42 -8.03
C GLU A 23 3.04 8.64 -8.60
N ASP A 24 3.85 9.48 -7.96
CA ASP A 24 5.21 9.79 -8.39
C ASP A 24 6.29 9.03 -7.62
N ASP A 25 5.91 8.00 -6.84
CA ASP A 25 6.88 7.25 -6.05
C ASP A 25 7.92 6.56 -6.95
N PRO A 26 9.24 6.79 -6.77
CA PRO A 26 10.27 6.25 -7.65
C PRO A 26 10.30 4.72 -7.67
N LEU A 27 10.03 4.08 -6.52
CA LEU A 27 10.02 2.64 -6.40
C LEU A 27 8.87 2.06 -7.22
N LEU A 28 7.63 2.54 -7.02
CA LEU A 28 6.49 2.08 -7.80
C LEU A 28 6.60 2.49 -9.28
N CYS A 29 7.23 3.63 -9.61
CA CYS A 29 7.54 4.01 -11.00
C CYS A 29 8.44 3.01 -11.72
N SER A 30 9.29 2.27 -10.99
CA SER A 30 10.18 1.29 -11.61
C SER A 30 9.46 0.05 -12.13
N PHE A 31 8.23 -0.22 -11.67
CA PHE A 31 7.51 -1.45 -12.01
C PHE A 31 6.03 -1.31 -12.31
N VAL A 32 5.38 -0.20 -11.97
CA VAL A 32 4.06 0.16 -12.51
C VAL A 32 4.29 1.09 -13.70
N PRO A 33 3.79 0.75 -14.91
CA PRO A 33 3.96 1.60 -16.08
C PRO A 33 3.44 3.03 -15.85
N LYS A 34 4.15 4.03 -16.37
CA LYS A 34 3.64 5.40 -16.45
C LYS A 34 2.56 5.48 -17.53
N GLY A 35 1.49 6.23 -17.27
CA GLY A 35 0.37 6.38 -18.20
C GLY A 35 -0.76 7.21 -17.58
N PRO A 36 -1.75 7.61 -18.37
CA PRO A 36 -2.85 8.48 -17.92
C PRO A 36 -3.65 7.88 -16.75
N ASP A 37 -3.73 6.55 -16.66
CA ASP A 37 -4.51 5.84 -15.63
C ASP A 37 -3.68 5.39 -14.41
N ARG A 38 -2.47 5.91 -14.24
CA ARG A 38 -1.51 5.44 -13.21
C ARG A 38 -2.09 5.50 -11.81
N ARG A 39 -2.64 6.65 -11.40
CA ARG A 39 -3.31 6.80 -10.10
C ARG A 39 -4.44 5.78 -9.89
N ALA A 40 -5.23 5.50 -10.93
CA ALA A 40 -6.29 4.50 -10.86
C ALA A 40 -5.74 3.07 -10.71
N HIS A 41 -4.64 2.74 -11.39
CA HIS A 41 -3.95 1.46 -11.23
C HIS A 41 -3.37 1.28 -9.83
N LEU A 42 -2.73 2.31 -9.28
CA LEU A 42 -2.21 2.29 -7.91
C LEU A 42 -3.34 2.18 -6.88
N THR A 43 -4.43 2.91 -7.08
CA THR A 43 -5.63 2.79 -6.24
C THR A 43 -6.14 1.34 -6.21
N ARG A 44 -6.24 0.68 -7.38
CA ARG A 44 -6.68 -0.72 -7.47
C ARG A 44 -5.69 -1.68 -6.79
N LEU A 45 -4.39 -1.42 -6.93
CA LEU A 45 -3.33 -2.19 -6.29
C LEU A 45 -3.47 -2.16 -4.76
N PHE A 46 -3.55 -0.96 -4.17
CA PHE A 46 -3.67 -0.80 -2.73
C PHE A 46 -4.99 -1.37 -2.20
N ALA A 47 -6.10 -1.22 -2.93
CA ALA A 47 -7.37 -1.83 -2.54
C ALA A 47 -7.28 -3.36 -2.48
N ALA A 48 -6.52 -3.97 -3.40
CA ALA A 48 -6.32 -5.41 -3.40
C ALA A 48 -5.39 -5.88 -2.27
N LEU A 49 -4.32 -5.12 -1.95
CA LEU A 49 -3.42 -5.39 -0.83
C LEU A 49 -4.16 -5.29 0.52
N MET A 50 -4.94 -4.23 0.73
CA MET A 50 -5.71 -4.02 1.97
C MET A 50 -6.73 -5.14 2.22
N ARG A 51 -7.49 -5.54 1.19
CA ARG A 51 -8.53 -6.59 1.30
C ARG A 51 -7.96 -7.99 1.54
N ARG A 52 -6.79 -8.29 0.97
CA ARG A 52 -6.22 -9.64 1.03
C ARG A 52 -5.28 -9.86 2.21
N GLY A 53 -4.56 -8.82 2.64
CA GLY A 53 -3.55 -8.93 3.68
C GLY A 53 -3.93 -8.19 4.95
N VAL A 54 -3.98 -6.86 4.86
CA VAL A 54 -3.77 -5.99 6.02
C VAL A 54 -4.98 -5.95 6.95
N LEU A 55 -6.20 -5.83 6.43
CA LEU A 55 -7.38 -5.75 7.31
C LEU A 55 -7.67 -7.04 8.08
N ARG A 56 -7.10 -8.16 7.66
CA ARG A 56 -7.27 -9.45 8.34
C ARG A 56 -6.17 -9.75 9.36
N HIS A 57 -4.97 -9.21 9.16
CA HIS A 57 -3.77 -9.68 9.88
C HIS A 57 -2.72 -8.59 10.18
N GLY A 58 -3.07 -7.34 9.97
CA GLY A 58 -2.26 -6.16 10.25
C GLY A 58 -3.13 -5.06 10.83
N ALA A 59 -2.70 -3.81 10.67
CA ALA A 59 -3.47 -2.65 11.08
C ALA A 59 -3.44 -1.59 9.98
N VAL A 60 -4.51 -0.81 9.86
CA VAL A 60 -4.52 0.37 9.00
C VAL A 60 -5.01 1.54 9.83
N ASP A 61 -4.15 2.54 10.01
CA ASP A 61 -4.51 3.79 10.66
C ASP A 61 -4.90 4.84 9.63
N LEU A 62 -5.97 5.56 9.90
CA LEU A 62 -6.47 6.67 9.10
C LEU A 62 -6.32 7.96 9.89
N ALA A 63 -5.75 8.98 9.25
CA ALA A 63 -5.76 10.34 9.75
C ALA A 63 -6.98 11.09 9.18
N GLU A 64 -7.86 11.55 10.07
CA GLU A 64 -9.07 12.27 9.71
C GLU A 64 -9.05 13.71 10.20
N VAL A 65 -9.52 14.60 9.34
CA VAL A 65 -9.70 16.03 9.64
C VAL A 65 -11.19 16.36 9.52
N PRO A 66 -11.82 16.93 10.58
CA PRO A 66 -13.22 17.35 10.53
C PRO A 66 -13.49 18.24 9.33
N GLY A 67 -14.56 17.94 8.58
CA GLY A 67 -14.95 18.69 7.37
C GLY A 67 -14.12 18.41 6.11
N ARG A 68 -13.01 17.65 6.20
CA ARG A 68 -12.18 17.24 5.05
C ARG A 68 -12.14 15.73 4.83
N GLY A 69 -12.52 14.94 5.84
CA GLY A 69 -12.49 13.48 5.78
C GLY A 69 -11.08 12.92 6.02
N ILE A 70 -10.80 11.77 5.43
CA ILE A 70 -9.50 11.09 5.56
C ILE A 70 -8.46 11.82 4.72
N VAL A 71 -7.32 12.13 5.32
CA VAL A 71 -6.19 12.83 4.68
C VAL A 71 -4.90 12.03 4.70
N GLY A 72 -4.80 11.00 5.53
CA GLY A 72 -3.60 10.15 5.64
C GLY A 72 -3.94 8.71 5.95
N VAL A 73 -3.04 7.81 5.55
CA VAL A 73 -3.17 6.36 5.68
C VAL A 73 -1.81 5.77 6.06
N ALA A 74 -1.77 4.98 7.12
CA ALA A 74 -0.62 4.16 7.49
C ALA A 74 -1.03 2.69 7.51
N VAL A 75 -0.23 1.83 6.87
CA VAL A 75 -0.50 0.41 6.68
C VAL A 75 0.60 -0.38 7.39
N TRP A 76 0.20 -1.24 8.31
CA TRP A 76 1.08 -1.97 9.20
C TRP A 76 0.96 -3.47 9.01
N GLU A 77 2.10 -4.16 8.91
CA GLU A 77 2.19 -5.61 9.04
C GLU A 77 2.49 -5.98 10.50
N GLY A 78 1.73 -6.92 11.06
CA GLY A 78 1.89 -7.40 12.43
C GLY A 78 3.04 -8.42 12.61
N PRO A 79 3.49 -8.63 13.86
CA PRO A 79 4.51 -9.62 14.18
C PRO A 79 4.08 -11.06 13.84
N GLY A 80 5.06 -11.95 13.60
CA GLY A 80 4.81 -13.36 13.30
C GLY A 80 4.52 -13.67 11.82
N ARG A 81 4.63 -12.67 10.92
CA ARG A 81 4.38 -12.85 9.48
C ARG A 81 5.65 -13.00 8.66
N THR A 82 5.50 -13.68 7.52
CA THR A 82 6.56 -13.73 6.52
C THR A 82 6.63 -12.38 5.82
N PRO A 83 7.79 -11.71 5.77
CA PRO A 83 7.98 -10.46 5.04
C PRO A 83 7.43 -10.51 3.61
N GLY A 84 6.56 -9.57 3.25
CA GLY A 84 6.04 -9.45 1.88
C GLY A 84 4.92 -10.43 1.51
N GLU A 85 4.28 -11.07 2.50
CA GLU A 85 3.20 -12.02 2.25
C GLU A 85 2.02 -11.43 1.47
N GLY A 86 1.63 -10.17 1.73
CA GLY A 86 0.57 -9.50 0.96
C GLY A 86 0.88 -9.40 -0.54
N TRP A 87 2.14 -9.11 -0.87
CA TRP A 87 2.62 -9.11 -2.26
C TRP A 87 2.66 -10.52 -2.84
N ALA A 88 3.03 -11.52 -2.06
CA ALA A 88 3.03 -12.92 -2.48
C ALA A 88 1.60 -13.42 -2.80
N THR A 89 0.63 -13.12 -1.93
CA THR A 89 -0.79 -13.48 -2.16
C THR A 89 -1.36 -12.79 -3.40
N LEU A 90 -1.00 -11.52 -3.63
CA LEU A 90 -1.48 -10.78 -4.80
C LEU A 90 -0.84 -11.24 -6.11
N ARG A 91 0.39 -11.77 -6.04
CA ARG A 91 1.06 -12.46 -7.14
C ARG A 91 0.33 -13.76 -7.50
N GLU A 92 0.00 -14.58 -6.50
CA GLU A 92 -0.69 -15.86 -6.70
C GLU A 92 -2.07 -15.68 -7.34
N SER A 93 -2.75 -14.55 -7.09
CA SER A 93 -4.03 -14.25 -7.70
C SER A 93 -3.97 -13.64 -9.11
N GLY A 94 -2.77 -13.47 -9.67
CA GLY A 94 -2.56 -12.80 -10.97
C GLY A 94 -2.95 -11.32 -11.01
N SER A 95 -3.27 -10.72 -9.85
CA SER A 95 -3.69 -9.32 -9.79
C SER A 95 -2.51 -8.37 -9.99
N LEU A 96 -1.32 -8.73 -9.51
CA LEU A 96 -0.10 -7.96 -9.79
C LEU A 96 0.23 -7.96 -11.29
N LEU A 97 0.05 -9.10 -11.98
CA LEU A 97 0.29 -9.16 -13.42
C LEU A 97 -0.63 -8.20 -14.20
N ARG A 98 -1.90 -8.08 -13.78
CA ARG A 98 -2.85 -7.13 -14.38
C ARG A 98 -2.49 -5.67 -14.15
N VAL A 99 -1.93 -5.34 -12.99
CA VAL A 99 -1.56 -3.95 -12.63
C VAL A 99 -0.22 -3.54 -13.23
N MET A 100 0.78 -4.42 -13.16
CA MET A 100 2.18 -4.10 -13.45
C MET A 100 2.60 -4.55 -14.85
N GLY A 101 1.84 -5.46 -15.45
CA GLY A 101 2.25 -6.18 -16.65
C GLY A 101 3.42 -7.14 -16.38
N PRO A 102 3.78 -7.96 -17.38
CA PRO A 102 4.84 -8.97 -17.23
C PRO A 102 6.21 -8.32 -16.99
N ARG A 103 6.53 -7.23 -17.70
CA ARG A 103 7.80 -6.50 -17.51
C ARG A 103 7.90 -5.89 -16.11
N GLY A 104 6.84 -5.24 -15.64
CA GLY A 104 6.80 -4.67 -14.30
C GLY A 104 6.99 -5.71 -13.21
N LEU A 105 6.34 -6.87 -13.36
CA LEU A 105 6.50 -7.98 -12.42
C LEU A 105 7.94 -8.51 -12.37
N VAL A 106 8.59 -8.67 -13.53
CA VAL A 106 10.00 -9.09 -13.60
C VAL A 106 10.92 -8.10 -12.87
N THR A 107 10.69 -6.81 -13.03
CA THR A 107 11.48 -5.77 -12.34
C THR A 107 11.21 -5.71 -10.84
N ALA A 108 9.96 -5.91 -10.40
CA ALA A 108 9.60 -5.80 -8.99
C ALA A 108 10.07 -6.98 -8.14
N LEU A 109 10.05 -8.20 -8.68
CA LEU A 109 10.40 -9.42 -7.92
C LEU A 109 11.76 -9.38 -7.21
N PRO A 110 12.88 -9.02 -7.84
CA PRO A 110 14.17 -8.95 -7.15
C PRO A 110 14.17 -7.90 -6.04
N VAL A 111 13.52 -6.75 -6.26
CA VAL A 111 13.40 -5.66 -5.29
C VAL A 111 12.60 -6.09 -4.07
N LEU A 112 11.40 -6.64 -4.26
CA LEU A 112 10.56 -7.14 -3.17
C LEU A 112 11.24 -8.26 -2.37
N ARG A 113 11.98 -9.15 -3.05
CA ARG A 113 12.76 -10.20 -2.39
C ARG A 113 13.92 -9.64 -1.57
N ASP A 114 14.61 -8.61 -2.06
CA ASP A 114 15.69 -7.98 -1.32
C ASP A 114 15.18 -7.25 -0.08
N MET A 115 14.08 -6.50 -0.21
CA MET A 115 13.38 -5.87 0.92
C MET A 115 12.98 -6.92 1.97
N ALA A 116 12.37 -8.02 1.53
CA ALA A 116 11.97 -9.12 2.42
C ALA A 116 13.16 -9.75 3.16
N ARG A 117 14.30 -9.96 2.46
CA ARG A 117 15.52 -10.53 3.05
C ARG A 117 16.17 -9.64 4.11
N ARG A 118 16.08 -8.32 3.95
CA ARG A 118 16.66 -7.35 4.89
C ARG A 118 15.79 -7.08 6.11
N ARG A 119 14.53 -7.54 6.11
CA ARG A 119 13.66 -7.37 7.27
C ARG A 119 14.22 -8.12 8.49
N PRO A 120 14.16 -7.54 9.70
CA PRO A 120 14.59 -8.21 10.92
C PRO A 120 13.90 -9.57 11.10
N ARG A 121 14.65 -10.58 11.55
CA ARG A 121 14.08 -11.91 11.83
C ARG A 121 13.28 -11.97 13.14
N ARG A 122 13.47 -10.99 14.03
CA ARG A 122 12.72 -10.86 15.28
C ARG A 122 11.29 -10.41 15.00
N GLU A 123 10.36 -10.73 15.89
CA GLU A 123 9.00 -10.18 15.82
C GLU A 123 9.02 -8.66 15.90
N HIS A 124 8.35 -8.01 14.95
CA HIS A 124 8.25 -6.56 14.89
C HIS A 124 7.01 -6.15 14.10
N TRP A 125 6.52 -4.96 14.40
CA TRP A 125 5.61 -4.25 13.51
C TRP A 125 6.40 -3.62 12.38
N TYR A 126 5.88 -3.70 11.17
CA TYR A 126 6.49 -3.11 9.98
C TYR A 126 5.53 -2.13 9.31
N LEU A 127 5.96 -0.88 9.16
CA LEU A 127 5.23 0.14 8.41
C LEU A 127 5.46 -0.10 6.91
N ASP A 128 4.47 -0.68 6.23
CA ASP A 128 4.58 -1.08 4.83
C ASP A 128 4.22 0.04 3.87
N GLN A 129 3.20 0.84 4.20
CA GLN A 129 2.88 2.06 3.47
C GLN A 129 2.54 3.20 4.42
N LEU A 130 2.96 4.40 4.05
CA LEU A 130 2.52 5.64 4.64
C LEU A 130 2.25 6.63 3.51
N GLY A 131 1.02 7.15 3.43
CA GLY A 131 0.64 8.11 2.40
C GLY A 131 -0.29 9.18 2.93
N VAL A 132 -0.12 10.39 2.42
CA VAL A 132 -0.92 11.57 2.77
C VAL A 132 -1.40 12.21 1.47
N SER A 133 -2.68 12.57 1.43
CA SER A 133 -3.27 13.28 0.28
C SER A 133 -2.65 14.66 0.13
N ALA A 134 -2.67 15.24 -1.07
CA ALA A 134 -2.12 16.57 -1.30
C ALA A 134 -2.73 17.63 -0.36
N ALA A 135 -4.03 17.50 -0.04
CA ALA A 135 -4.75 18.39 0.88
C ALA A 135 -4.32 18.26 2.36
N GLY A 136 -3.67 17.15 2.73
CA GLY A 136 -3.19 16.87 4.08
C GLY A 136 -1.68 17.08 4.29
N ARG A 137 -0.91 17.29 3.22
CA ARG A 137 0.56 17.42 3.30
C ARG A 137 0.97 18.67 4.09
N GLY A 138 2.09 18.57 4.82
CA GLY A 138 2.66 19.68 5.60
C GLY A 138 1.92 20.03 6.90
N GLN A 139 1.04 19.14 7.38
CA GLN A 139 0.23 19.35 8.59
C GLN A 139 0.64 18.42 9.76
N GLY A 140 1.77 17.72 9.63
CA GLY A 140 2.29 16.74 10.59
C GLY A 140 3.44 15.94 10.01
#